data_AF-A0A431KCG1-F1
#
_entry.id   AF-A0A431KCG1-F1
#
_cell.length_a   1.000
_cell.length_b   1.000
_cell.length_c   1.000
_cell.angle_alpha   90.00
_cell.angle_beta   90.00
_cell.angle_gamma   90.00
#
_symmetry.space_group_name_H-M   'P 1'
#
loop_
_entity.id
_entity.type
_entity.pdbx_description
1 polymer ?
#
loop_
_entity_poly.entity_id
_entity_poly.type
_entity_poly.pdbx_seq_one_letter_code
_entity_poly.pdbx_strand_id
1 'polypeptide(L)'
;MPNRSRPDARPDAHHDGGGARPGVTTLVPVIRSAPSHLRYLTGYPPHLLQQVQKLIVEGTLAETLARRYPDRHSIQSDSALYEYVMDLKARHMRHADQISKVAYDNKLKVITQALGTHTAVSRVQGGKLKAKREIRVASLFKDTAPEFLRMIAVHELAHLKEKAHDKAFYQLCLHMEPHYHQYEFDLRLHLVAQDLARLNDVKPAGPEAPQSTQLE
;
A
#
# COMPACT_ATOMS: atom_id res chain seq x y z
N MET A 1 62.27 35.37 -23.31
CA MET A 1 62.00 35.88 -24.67
C MET A 1 60.79 35.15 -25.26
N PRO A 2 59.97 35.84 -26.05
CA PRO A 2 58.51 35.66 -26.07
C PRO A 2 57.98 35.21 -27.45
N ASN A 3 56.74 34.71 -27.50
CA ASN A 3 55.82 34.98 -28.61
C ASN A 3 54.38 34.75 -28.11
N ARG A 4 53.50 35.75 -27.92
CA ARG A 4 52.76 36.55 -28.94
C ARG A 4 52.15 35.62 -30.00
N SER A 5 50.84 35.56 -30.25
CA SER A 5 49.88 36.66 -30.38
C SER A 5 48.43 36.15 -30.36
N ARG A 6 47.51 36.95 -29.80
CA ARG A 6 46.11 37.04 -30.27
C ARG A 6 46.09 37.84 -31.59
N PRO A 7 45.04 37.70 -32.42
CA PRO A 7 44.05 38.79 -32.43
C PRO A 7 42.58 38.34 -32.56
N ASP A 8 41.71 39.28 -32.19
CA ASP A 8 40.25 39.32 -32.31
C ASP A 8 39.70 39.06 -33.71
N ALA A 9 38.50 38.48 -33.75
CA ALA A 9 37.48 38.80 -34.76
C ALA A 9 36.06 38.41 -34.26
N ARG A 10 35.24 39.41 -34.00
CA ARG A 10 33.77 39.42 -34.21
C ARG A 10 33.53 40.31 -35.45
N PRO A 11 32.50 40.09 -36.30
CA PRO A 11 31.12 40.42 -35.94
C PRO A 11 30.00 39.52 -36.54
N ASP A 12 28.86 39.56 -35.83
CA ASP A 12 27.45 39.55 -36.23
C ASP A 12 26.99 38.85 -37.53
N ALA A 13 26.00 37.94 -37.40
CA ALA A 13 24.77 37.97 -38.21
C ALA A 13 23.69 36.99 -37.69
N HIS A 14 22.45 37.47 -37.73
CA HIS A 14 21.19 36.84 -37.36
C HIS A 14 20.72 35.69 -38.29
N HIS A 15 20.16 34.63 -37.69
CA HIS A 15 18.96 33.90 -38.17
C HIS A 15 18.55 32.93 -37.04
N ASP A 16 17.50 33.24 -36.29
CA ASP A 16 16.12 32.74 -36.48
C ASP A 16 16.00 31.20 -36.50
N GLY A 17 15.17 30.69 -35.61
CA GLY A 17 15.03 29.25 -35.35
C GLY A 17 14.57 28.95 -33.93
N GLY A 18 13.38 29.41 -33.58
CA GLY A 18 12.66 29.00 -32.38
C GLY A 18 12.42 27.49 -32.35
N GLY A 19 13.36 26.74 -31.79
CA GLY A 19 13.22 25.33 -31.47
C GLY A 19 12.69 25.18 -30.05
N ALA A 20 11.37 25.25 -29.88
CA ALA A 20 10.70 24.84 -28.66
C ALA A 20 11.08 23.38 -28.34
N ARG A 21 11.91 23.20 -27.30
CA ARG A 21 12.06 21.89 -26.66
C ARG A 21 10.68 21.46 -26.16
N PRO A 22 10.16 20.25 -26.45
CA PRO A 22 8.96 19.74 -25.81
C PRO A 22 9.35 19.28 -24.41
N GLY A 23 9.64 20.25 -23.54
CA GLY A 23 9.94 20.06 -22.14
C GLY A 23 8.71 20.38 -21.32
N VAL A 24 8.17 19.34 -20.69
CA VAL A 24 7.46 19.44 -19.41
C VAL A 24 6.16 20.26 -19.48
N THR A 25 5.16 19.76 -20.21
CA THR A 25 3.77 20.10 -19.90
C THR A 25 3.37 19.39 -18.59
N THR A 26 3.49 20.15 -17.51
CA THR A 26 2.72 20.14 -16.26
C THR A 26 1.61 19.09 -16.15
N LEU A 27 1.94 17.89 -15.66
CA LEU A 27 0.98 16.85 -15.24
C LEU A 27 0.53 17.02 -13.77
N VAL A 28 0.36 18.27 -13.31
CA VAL A 28 0.08 18.61 -11.90
C VAL A 28 -1.41 18.90 -11.60
N PRO A 29 -2.40 18.39 -12.39
CA PRO A 29 -3.69 18.15 -11.75
C PRO A 29 -4.30 16.80 -12.12
N VAL A 30 -3.64 15.69 -11.80
CA VAL A 30 -4.26 14.34 -11.86
C VAL A 30 -4.37 13.72 -10.45
N ILE A 31 -4.53 14.54 -9.42
CA ILE A 31 -4.82 14.04 -8.05
C ILE A 31 -6.09 14.67 -7.44
N ARG A 32 -6.73 15.64 -8.10
CA ARG A 32 -7.98 16.23 -7.58
C ARG A 32 -9.25 15.44 -7.90
N SER A 33 -9.14 14.40 -8.74
CA SER A 33 -10.24 13.49 -9.10
C SER A 33 -9.76 12.05 -9.23
N ALA A 34 -8.83 11.60 -8.38
CA ALA A 34 -8.42 10.20 -8.38
C ALA A 34 -9.67 9.34 -8.09
N PRO A 35 -10.02 8.36 -8.94
CA PRO A 35 -11.16 7.50 -8.66
C PRO A 35 -10.93 6.80 -7.32
N SER A 36 -12.02 6.62 -6.55
CA SER A 36 -12.01 6.26 -5.11
C SER A 36 -11.11 5.10 -4.72
N HIS A 37 -10.79 4.21 -5.67
CA HIS A 37 -9.94 3.04 -5.49
C HIS A 37 -8.43 3.38 -5.40
N LEU A 38 -7.91 4.42 -6.05
CA LEU A 38 -6.46 4.74 -6.01
C LEU A 38 -5.99 5.34 -4.68
N ARG A 39 -6.91 5.61 -3.74
CA ARG A 39 -6.59 6.16 -2.42
C ARG A 39 -5.45 5.40 -1.76
N TYR A 40 -5.45 4.06 -1.82
CA TYR A 40 -4.47 3.20 -1.18
C TYR A 40 -3.01 3.43 -1.62
N LEU A 41 -2.81 4.02 -2.80
CA LEU A 41 -1.50 4.22 -3.41
C LEU A 41 -1.00 5.67 -3.30
N THR A 42 -1.65 6.50 -2.47
CA THR A 42 -1.20 7.87 -2.20
C THR A 42 0.25 7.85 -1.69
N GLY A 43 1.13 8.62 -2.33
CA GLY A 43 2.54 8.75 -1.95
C GLY A 43 3.51 7.88 -2.75
N TYR A 44 3.04 6.95 -3.59
CA TYR A 44 3.91 6.22 -4.52
C TYR A 44 4.31 7.10 -5.72
N PRO A 45 5.51 6.90 -6.29
CA PRO A 45 6.02 7.71 -7.39
C PRO A 45 5.15 7.57 -8.66
N PRO A 46 5.06 8.63 -9.50
CA PRO A 46 4.14 8.66 -10.64
C PRO A 46 4.29 7.49 -11.63
N HIS A 47 5.52 7.02 -11.86
CA HIS A 47 5.76 5.91 -12.79
C HIS A 47 5.13 4.60 -12.31
N LEU A 48 5.11 4.32 -10.99
CA LEU A 48 4.43 3.14 -10.45
C LEU A 48 2.91 3.29 -10.58
N LEU A 49 2.38 4.48 -10.29
CA LEU A 49 0.94 4.75 -10.44
C LEU A 49 0.48 4.56 -11.89
N GLN A 50 1.30 4.97 -12.87
CA GLN A 50 1.02 4.73 -14.30
C GLN A 50 1.01 3.24 -14.65
N GLN A 51 1.94 2.45 -14.13
CA GLN A 51 1.95 0.99 -14.35
C GLN A 51 0.70 0.33 -13.74
N VAL A 52 0.31 0.72 -12.54
CA VAL A 52 -0.92 0.22 -11.91
C VAL A 52 -2.16 0.62 -12.71
N GLN A 53 -2.23 1.88 -13.17
CA GLN A 53 -3.33 2.35 -14.00
C GLN A 53 -3.46 1.53 -15.29
N LYS A 54 -2.34 1.15 -15.91
CA LYS A 54 -2.33 0.28 -17.08
C LYS A 54 -2.95 -1.08 -16.77
N LEU A 55 -2.54 -1.74 -15.68
CA LEU A 55 -3.12 -3.02 -15.24
C LEU A 55 -4.62 -2.93 -14.95
N ILE A 56 -5.09 -1.80 -14.42
CA ILE A 56 -6.51 -1.55 -14.16
C ILE A 56 -7.28 -1.42 -15.49
N VAL A 57 -6.78 -0.62 -16.44
CA VAL A 57 -7.41 -0.41 -17.75
C VAL A 57 -7.47 -1.72 -18.55
N GLU A 58 -6.42 -2.53 -18.46
CA GLU A 58 -6.35 -3.85 -19.12
C GLU A 58 -7.20 -4.91 -18.41
N GLY A 59 -7.72 -4.65 -17.20
CA GLY A 59 -8.48 -5.63 -16.43
C GLY A 59 -7.64 -6.77 -15.86
N THR A 60 -6.31 -6.66 -15.87
CA THR A 60 -5.37 -7.74 -15.52
C THR A 60 -4.81 -7.65 -14.10
N LEU A 61 -5.15 -6.58 -13.34
CA LEU A 61 -4.61 -6.37 -11.99
C LEU A 61 -4.89 -7.53 -11.03
N ALA A 62 -6.16 -7.98 -10.94
CA ALA A 62 -6.55 -9.04 -10.02
C ALA A 62 -5.90 -10.38 -10.40
N GLU A 63 -5.85 -10.69 -11.69
CA GLU A 63 -5.21 -11.90 -12.21
C GLU A 63 -3.69 -11.89 -11.95
N THR A 64 -3.04 -10.76 -12.17
CA THR A 64 -1.59 -10.59 -11.91
C THR A 64 -1.27 -10.86 -10.43
N LEU A 65 -2.08 -10.35 -9.52
CA LEU A 65 -1.92 -10.60 -8.09
C LEU A 65 -2.22 -12.06 -7.72
N ALA A 66 -3.27 -12.66 -8.28
CA ALA A 66 -3.62 -14.06 -8.03
C ALA A 66 -2.53 -15.02 -8.52
N ARG A 67 -1.87 -14.72 -9.63
CA ARG A 67 -0.71 -15.50 -10.11
C ARG A 67 0.51 -15.35 -9.21
N ARG A 68 0.74 -14.16 -8.64
CA ARG A 68 1.86 -13.89 -7.72
C ARG A 68 1.62 -14.48 -6.33
N TYR A 69 0.37 -14.50 -5.89
CA TYR A 69 -0.06 -14.93 -4.56
C TYR A 69 -1.21 -15.94 -4.69
N PRO A 70 -0.93 -17.17 -5.15
CA PRO A 70 -1.96 -18.18 -5.40
C PRO A 70 -2.52 -18.80 -4.13
N ASP A 71 -1.77 -18.73 -3.02
CA ASP A 71 -2.10 -19.40 -1.78
C ASP A 71 -2.93 -18.53 -0.83
N ARG A 72 -3.64 -19.19 0.09
CA ARG A 72 -4.33 -18.59 1.23
C ARG A 72 -3.84 -19.26 2.50
N HIS A 73 -3.54 -18.49 3.54
CA HIS A 73 -3.07 -19.07 4.79
C HIS A 73 -4.18 -19.77 5.59
N SER A 74 -3.80 -20.70 6.46
CA SER A 74 -4.70 -21.48 7.32
C SER A 74 -5.05 -20.82 8.67
N ILE A 75 -4.44 -19.67 8.99
CA ILE A 75 -4.66 -18.96 10.27
C ILE A 75 -6.02 -18.25 10.25
N GLN A 76 -7.03 -18.85 10.89
CA GLN A 76 -8.43 -18.36 10.81
C GLN A 76 -9.03 -17.96 12.17
N SER A 77 -8.37 -18.33 13.26
CA SER A 77 -8.81 -18.08 14.64
C SER A 77 -7.86 -17.12 15.37
N ASP A 78 -8.37 -16.46 16.41
CA ASP A 78 -7.57 -15.57 17.25
C ASP A 78 -6.42 -16.34 17.94
N SER A 79 -6.65 -17.60 18.33
CA SER A 79 -5.62 -18.46 18.93
C SER A 79 -4.48 -18.76 17.96
N ALA A 80 -4.81 -19.16 16.73
CA ALA A 80 -3.79 -19.42 15.70
C ALA A 80 -3.03 -18.14 15.32
N LEU A 81 -3.72 -16.99 15.27
CA LEU A 81 -3.08 -15.70 15.01
C LEU A 81 -2.15 -15.30 16.17
N TYR A 82 -2.56 -15.55 17.41
CA TYR A 82 -1.74 -15.31 18.58
C TYR A 82 -0.45 -16.11 18.54
N GLU A 83 -0.54 -17.43 18.31
CA GLU A 83 0.64 -18.30 18.16
C GLU A 83 1.56 -17.80 17.04
N TYR A 84 1.01 -17.50 15.87
CA TYR A 84 1.76 -16.99 14.72
C TYR A 84 2.54 -15.70 15.03
N VAL A 85 1.89 -14.73 15.66
CA VAL A 85 2.50 -13.44 16.02
C VAL A 85 3.53 -13.61 17.13
N MET A 86 3.27 -14.47 18.12
CA MET A 86 4.21 -14.74 19.20
C MET A 86 5.47 -15.44 18.70
N ASP A 87 5.36 -16.35 17.72
CA ASP A 87 6.51 -16.99 17.08
C ASP A 87 7.37 -15.99 16.29
N LEU A 88 6.75 -15.03 15.59
CA LEU A 88 7.47 -13.94 14.93
C LEU A 88 8.18 -13.05 15.97
N LYS A 89 7.49 -12.68 17.04
CA LYS A 89 8.06 -11.89 18.14
C LYS A 89 9.25 -12.62 18.80
N ALA A 90 9.14 -13.91 19.05
CA ALA A 90 10.20 -14.69 19.67
C ALA A 90 11.47 -14.77 18.79
N ARG A 91 11.29 -14.80 17.46
CA ARG A 91 12.41 -14.82 16.52
C ARG A 91 13.12 -13.48 16.41
N HIS A 92 12.40 -12.37 16.35
CA HIS A 92 12.99 -11.07 16.00
C HIS A 92 12.99 -10.02 17.12
N MET A 93 12.18 -10.21 18.18
CA MET A 93 11.87 -9.19 19.19
C MET A 93 11.83 -9.77 20.61
N ARG A 94 12.82 -10.61 20.97
CA ARG A 94 12.90 -11.32 22.26
C ARG A 94 12.71 -10.43 23.49
N HIS A 95 13.25 -9.20 23.45
CA HIS A 95 13.19 -8.24 24.55
C HIS A 95 12.06 -7.21 24.45
N ALA A 96 11.13 -7.34 23.50
CA ALA A 96 9.99 -6.43 23.38
C ALA A 96 8.91 -6.70 24.42
N ASP A 97 8.13 -5.66 24.74
CA ASP A 97 6.96 -5.68 25.64
C ASP A 97 6.10 -6.95 25.45
N GLN A 98 5.56 -7.48 26.55
CA GLN A 98 4.62 -8.60 26.48
C GLN A 98 3.32 -8.19 25.79
N ILE A 99 2.84 -9.06 24.88
CA ILE A 99 1.55 -8.90 24.22
C ILE A 99 0.50 -9.65 25.04
N SER A 100 -0.50 -8.93 25.50
CA SER A 100 -1.60 -9.47 26.30
C SER A 100 -2.71 -10.10 25.46
N LYS A 101 -2.84 -9.67 24.20
CA LYS A 101 -3.86 -10.14 23.27
C LYS A 101 -3.45 -9.90 21.82
N VAL A 102 -3.75 -10.87 20.98
CA VAL A 102 -3.73 -10.77 19.52
C VAL A 102 -5.07 -11.29 19.03
N ALA A 103 -5.75 -10.56 18.16
CA ALA A 103 -7.06 -10.97 17.66
C ALA A 103 -7.38 -10.33 16.32
N TYR A 104 -8.22 -11.02 15.54
CA TYR A 104 -8.86 -10.41 14.39
C TYR A 104 -9.93 -9.40 14.84
N ASP A 105 -10.10 -8.34 14.06
CA ASP A 105 -11.12 -7.31 14.30
C ASP A 105 -11.92 -7.07 13.01
N ASN A 106 -13.24 -7.24 13.09
CA ASN A 106 -14.17 -7.04 11.97
C ASN A 106 -14.47 -5.56 11.72
N LYS A 107 -14.23 -4.69 12.70
CA LYS A 107 -14.49 -3.25 12.62
C LYS A 107 -13.29 -2.47 12.10
N LEU A 108 -12.10 -3.07 12.12
CA LEU A 108 -10.87 -2.46 11.67
C LEU A 108 -10.89 -2.34 10.14
N LYS A 109 -10.99 -1.10 9.66
CA LYS A 109 -10.87 -0.78 8.24
C LYS A 109 -9.41 -0.51 7.93
N VAL A 110 -8.87 -1.21 6.94
CA VAL A 110 -7.55 -0.88 6.41
C VAL A 110 -7.66 0.42 5.62
N ILE A 111 -7.09 1.49 6.17
CA ILE A 111 -7.02 2.81 5.52
C ILE A 111 -5.57 3.11 5.14
N THR A 112 -5.40 4.05 4.23
CA THR A 112 -4.13 4.50 3.61
C THR A 112 -2.94 4.67 4.54
N GLN A 113 -3.18 5.07 5.80
CA GLN A 113 -2.16 5.33 6.81
C GLN A 113 -2.21 4.38 8.02
N ALA A 114 -3.21 3.48 8.09
CA ALA A 114 -3.40 2.57 9.21
C ALA A 114 -3.66 1.17 8.67
N LEU A 115 -2.62 0.56 8.08
CA LEU A 115 -2.64 -0.85 7.71
C LEU A 115 -2.89 -1.74 8.95
N GLY A 116 -2.62 -1.25 10.15
CA GLY A 116 -3.17 -1.75 11.42
C GLY A 116 -3.45 -0.63 12.43
N THR A 117 -4.24 -0.94 13.46
CA THR A 117 -4.71 0.03 14.46
C THR A 117 -4.11 -0.32 15.82
N HIS A 118 -3.06 0.40 16.20
CA HIS A 118 -2.47 0.37 17.53
C HIS A 118 -3.43 0.99 18.55
N THR A 119 -4.36 0.20 19.08
CA THR A 119 -5.14 0.65 20.23
C THR A 119 -4.41 0.21 21.49
N ALA A 120 -3.55 1.09 22.02
CA ALA A 120 -3.05 0.95 23.39
C ALA A 120 -4.22 1.18 24.35
N VAL A 121 -4.97 0.12 24.70
CA VAL A 121 -6.00 0.21 25.73
C VAL A 121 -5.30 0.23 27.09
N SER A 122 -5.08 1.43 27.61
CA SER A 122 -4.64 1.64 28.98
C SER A 122 -5.84 1.49 29.90
N ARG A 123 -5.97 0.35 30.60
CA ARG A 123 -7.01 0.18 31.64
C ARG A 123 -6.37 0.30 33.02
N VAL A 124 -6.82 1.28 33.80
CA VAL A 124 -6.39 1.49 35.19
C VAL A 124 -7.21 0.56 36.08
N GLN A 125 -6.58 -0.47 36.66
CA GLN A 125 -7.14 -1.23 37.78
C GLN A 125 -6.13 -1.17 38.93
N GLY A 126 -6.52 -0.59 40.07
CA GLY A 126 -5.78 -0.70 41.33
C GLY A 126 -4.47 0.11 41.41
N GLY A 127 -4.45 1.36 40.92
CA GLY A 127 -3.37 2.32 41.21
C GLY A 127 -2.02 2.09 40.51
N LYS A 128 -1.85 1.03 39.72
CA LYS A 128 -0.69 0.82 38.84
C LYS A 128 -1.13 0.57 37.40
N LEU A 129 -0.79 1.51 36.52
CA LEU A 129 -0.90 1.38 35.07
C LEU A 129 0.09 0.31 34.56
N LYS A 130 -0.32 -0.96 34.52
CA LYS A 130 0.36 -1.93 33.63
C LYS A 130 -0.18 -1.73 32.22
N ALA A 131 0.56 -1.00 31.40
CA ALA A 131 0.27 -0.90 29.98
C ALA A 131 0.33 -2.31 29.38
N LYS A 132 -0.84 -2.86 29.00
CA LYS A 132 -0.94 -4.14 28.31
C LYS A 132 -0.99 -3.84 26.81
N ARG A 133 -0.06 -4.41 26.04
CA ARG A 133 -0.07 -4.27 24.57
C ARG A 133 -1.09 -5.24 23.99
N GLU A 134 -1.91 -4.76 23.07
CA GLU A 134 -2.81 -5.59 22.26
C GLU A 134 -2.46 -5.37 20.78
N ILE A 135 -2.53 -6.42 19.98
CA ILE A 135 -2.41 -6.36 18.52
C ILE A 135 -3.77 -6.73 17.92
N ARG A 136 -4.23 -5.91 16.97
CA ARG A 136 -5.49 -6.11 16.26
C ARG A 136 -5.24 -6.14 14.75
N VAL A 137 -5.61 -7.23 14.11
CA VAL A 137 -5.45 -7.43 12.67
C VAL A 137 -6.83 -7.37 12.01
N ALA A 138 -6.99 -6.64 10.90
CA ALA A 138 -8.27 -6.60 10.20
C ALA A 138 -8.70 -8.02 9.76
N SER A 139 -9.99 -8.32 9.89
CA SER A 139 -10.50 -9.66 9.53
C SER A 139 -10.37 -9.98 8.04
N LEU A 140 -10.18 -8.98 7.18
CA LEU A 140 -9.89 -9.19 5.75
C LEU A 140 -8.62 -10.03 5.54
N PHE A 141 -7.65 -9.97 6.44
CA PHE A 141 -6.43 -10.75 6.32
C PHE A 141 -6.70 -12.24 6.39
N LYS A 142 -7.82 -12.71 6.97
CA LYS A 142 -8.20 -14.12 6.95
C LYS A 142 -8.26 -14.73 5.55
N ASP A 143 -8.59 -13.91 4.56
CA ASP A 143 -8.76 -14.33 3.17
C ASP A 143 -7.59 -13.90 2.28
N THR A 144 -6.42 -13.65 2.87
CA THR A 144 -5.22 -13.23 2.14
C THR A 144 -4.15 -14.33 2.05
N ALA A 145 -3.21 -14.09 1.15
CA ALA A 145 -1.99 -14.86 1.05
C ALA A 145 -1.12 -14.78 2.32
N PRO A 146 -0.34 -15.82 2.64
CA PRO A 146 0.52 -15.84 3.83
C PRO A 146 1.48 -14.65 3.91
N GLU A 147 1.92 -14.10 2.78
CA GLU A 147 2.79 -12.92 2.68
C GLU A 147 2.12 -11.66 3.22
N PHE A 148 0.83 -11.46 2.91
CA PHE A 148 0.08 -10.30 3.39
C PHE A 148 -0.18 -10.39 4.89
N LEU A 149 -0.52 -11.57 5.40
CA LEU A 149 -0.63 -11.79 6.85
C LEU A 149 0.71 -11.58 7.55
N ARG A 150 1.82 -12.06 6.98
CA ARG A 150 3.15 -11.83 7.53
C ARG A 150 3.49 -10.35 7.56
N MET A 151 3.29 -9.64 6.45
CA MET A 151 3.55 -8.22 6.33
C MET A 151 2.84 -7.44 7.43
N ILE A 152 1.52 -7.67 7.61
CA ILE A 152 0.80 -6.94 8.66
C ILE A 152 1.23 -7.36 10.06
N ALA A 153 1.53 -8.64 10.30
CA ALA A 153 2.00 -9.09 11.61
C ALA A 153 3.33 -8.42 12.00
N VAL A 154 4.29 -8.31 11.07
CA VAL A 154 5.56 -7.64 11.34
C VAL A 154 5.39 -6.12 11.49
N HIS A 155 4.47 -5.51 10.75
CA HIS A 155 4.09 -4.10 10.92
C HIS A 155 3.61 -3.82 12.34
N GLU A 156 2.65 -4.64 12.81
CA GLU A 156 2.08 -4.49 14.15
C GLU A 156 3.10 -4.79 15.25
N LEU A 157 3.99 -5.76 15.03
CA LEU A 157 5.10 -6.04 15.95
C LEU A 157 6.10 -4.89 16.02
N ALA A 158 6.47 -4.28 14.89
CA ALA A 158 7.41 -3.16 14.86
C ALA A 158 6.91 -2.00 15.72
N HIS A 159 5.59 -1.79 15.74
CA HIS A 159 4.95 -0.80 16.57
C HIS A 159 5.04 -1.02 18.08
N LEU A 160 5.47 -2.20 18.55
CA LEU A 160 5.82 -2.38 19.96
C LEU A 160 7.00 -1.49 20.37
N LYS A 161 7.93 -1.22 19.45
CA LYS A 161 9.12 -0.36 19.67
C LYS A 161 8.98 1.01 19.03
N GLU A 162 8.52 1.06 17.78
CA GLU A 162 8.52 2.28 16.95
C GLU A 162 7.10 2.80 16.71
N LYS A 163 6.75 3.97 17.26
CA LYS A 163 5.37 4.48 17.17
C LYS A 163 5.05 5.18 15.86
N ALA A 164 6.03 5.85 15.27
CA ALA A 164 5.87 6.56 14.00
C ALA A 164 6.34 5.69 12.84
N HIS A 165 5.70 5.81 11.67
CA HIS A 165 6.12 5.17 10.43
C HIS A 165 7.31 5.90 9.79
N ASP A 166 8.43 5.94 10.49
CA ASP A 166 9.67 6.57 10.05
C ASP A 166 10.72 5.55 9.59
N LYS A 167 11.95 6.03 9.34
CA LYS A 167 13.05 5.16 8.90
C LYS A 167 13.32 4.02 9.89
N ALA A 168 13.26 4.25 11.20
CA ALA A 168 13.54 3.21 12.20
C ALA A 168 12.45 2.13 12.17
N PHE A 169 11.18 2.53 12.06
CA PHE A 169 10.06 1.61 11.89
C PHE A 169 10.24 0.72 10.67
N TYR A 170 10.49 1.29 9.49
CA TYR A 170 10.63 0.51 8.26
C TYR A 170 11.87 -0.39 8.28
N GLN A 171 12.97 0.03 8.90
CA GLN A 171 14.13 -0.84 9.10
C GLN A 171 13.82 -2.03 10.01
N LEU A 172 13.03 -1.82 11.07
CA LEU A 172 12.59 -2.91 11.94
C LEU A 172 11.65 -3.89 11.21
N CYS A 173 10.74 -3.38 10.38
CA CYS A 173 9.91 -4.22 9.51
C CYS A 173 10.76 -5.06 8.54
N LEU A 174 11.73 -4.45 7.85
CA LEU A 174 12.63 -5.13 6.91
C LEU A 174 13.52 -6.19 7.58
N HIS A 175 13.93 -5.94 8.82
CA HIS A 175 14.67 -6.93 9.61
C HIS A 175 13.82 -8.18 9.93
N MET A 176 12.49 -8.03 10.07
CA MET A 176 11.58 -9.16 10.30
C MET A 176 11.11 -9.83 9.02
N GLU A 177 10.92 -9.06 7.94
CA GLU A 177 10.53 -9.55 6.62
C GLU A 177 11.24 -8.72 5.53
N PRO A 178 12.27 -9.29 4.86
CA PRO A 178 13.03 -8.57 3.84
C PRO A 178 12.20 -8.05 2.66
N HIS A 179 11.07 -8.68 2.35
CA HIS A 179 10.18 -8.27 1.26
C HIS A 179 9.06 -7.33 1.73
N TYR A 180 9.13 -6.81 2.97
CA TYR A 180 8.06 -6.03 3.60
C TYR A 180 7.47 -4.94 2.69
N HIS A 181 8.30 -4.11 2.06
CA HIS A 181 7.81 -3.03 1.20
C HIS A 181 7.07 -3.53 -0.04
N GLN A 182 7.53 -4.65 -0.62
CA GLN A 182 6.85 -5.25 -1.77
C GLN A 182 5.49 -5.81 -1.35
N TYR A 183 5.44 -6.53 -0.22
CA TYR A 183 4.18 -7.07 0.30
C TYR A 183 3.21 -5.97 0.74
N GLU A 184 3.71 -4.87 1.30
CA GLU A 184 2.89 -3.71 1.64
C GLU A 184 2.28 -3.08 0.39
N PHE A 185 3.10 -2.86 -0.65
CA PHE A 185 2.63 -2.33 -1.93
C PHE A 185 1.61 -3.26 -2.58
N ASP A 186 1.90 -4.56 -2.65
CA ASP A 186 1.02 -5.54 -3.29
C ASP A 186 -0.28 -5.75 -2.51
N LEU A 187 -0.27 -5.64 -1.17
CA LEU A 187 -1.51 -5.58 -0.40
C LEU A 187 -2.35 -4.36 -0.79
N ARG A 188 -1.73 -3.19 -0.95
CA ARG A 188 -2.46 -1.98 -1.38
C ARG A 188 -3.06 -2.18 -2.77
N LEU A 189 -2.36 -2.84 -3.69
CA LEU A 189 -2.91 -3.25 -4.99
C LEU A 189 -4.07 -4.24 -4.86
N HIS A 190 -3.96 -5.20 -3.94
CA HIS A 190 -5.03 -6.15 -3.65
C HIS A 190 -6.31 -5.44 -3.16
N LEU A 191 -6.18 -4.43 -2.29
CA LEU A 191 -7.30 -3.61 -1.84
C LEU A 191 -7.93 -2.79 -2.98
N VAL A 192 -7.11 -2.26 -3.90
CA VAL A 192 -7.60 -1.61 -5.13
C VAL A 192 -8.43 -2.59 -5.96
N ALA A 193 -7.92 -3.80 -6.19
CA ALA A 193 -8.62 -4.83 -6.97
C ALA A 193 -9.96 -5.24 -6.32
N GLN A 194 -10.00 -5.39 -4.99
CA GLN A 194 -11.24 -5.66 -4.26
C GLN A 194 -12.26 -4.51 -4.38
N ASP A 195 -11.82 -3.25 -4.28
CA ASP A 195 -12.71 -2.09 -4.45
C ASP A 195 -13.25 -2.02 -5.89
N LEU A 196 -12.43 -2.31 -6.90
CA LEU A 196 -12.86 -2.38 -8.31
C LEU A 196 -13.90 -3.48 -8.55
N ALA A 197 -13.69 -4.67 -7.99
CA ALA A 197 -14.65 -5.77 -8.09
C ALA A 197 -16.00 -5.40 -7.47
N ARG A 198 -15.99 -4.82 -6.25
CA ARG A 198 -17.21 -4.33 -5.58
C ARG A 198 -17.96 -3.28 -6.40
N LEU A 199 -17.25 -2.38 -7.08
CA LEU A 199 -17.88 -1.36 -7.93
C LEU A 199 -18.54 -1.96 -9.17
N ASN A 200 -17.97 -3.04 -9.73
CA ASN A 200 -18.55 -3.74 -10.86
C ASN A 200 -19.81 -4.53 -10.46
N ASP A 201 -19.83 -5.12 -9.26
CA ASP A 201 -20.99 -5.86 -8.74
C ASP A 201 -22.19 -4.96 -8.39
N VAL A 202 -21.94 -3.69 -8.07
CA VAL A 202 -22.98 -2.72 -7.66
C VAL A 202 -23.63 -2.00 -8.85
N LYS A 203 -23.04 -2.09 -10.06
CA LYS A 203 -23.64 -1.49 -11.25
C LYS A 203 -24.83 -2.36 -11.70
N PRO A 204 -26.10 -1.88 -11.64
CA PRO A 204 -27.21 -2.67 -12.16
C PRO A 204 -26.98 -2.92 -13.65
N ALA A 205 -27.31 -4.13 -14.11
CA ALA A 205 -27.44 -4.42 -15.53
C ALA A 205 -28.27 -3.30 -16.16
N GLY A 206 -27.75 -2.69 -17.23
CA GLY A 206 -28.44 -1.61 -17.94
C GLY A 206 -29.83 -2.04 -18.42
N PRO A 207 -30.68 -1.07 -18.83
CA PRO A 207 -32.09 -1.31 -19.08
C PRO A 207 -32.27 -2.39 -20.16
N GLU A 208 -33.27 -3.25 -19.95
CA GLU A 208 -33.71 -4.26 -20.91
C GLU A 208 -33.81 -3.65 -22.32
N ALA A 209 -33.25 -4.37 -23.30
CA ALA A 209 -33.43 -4.05 -24.71
C ALA A 209 -34.93 -3.98 -25.03
N PRO A 210 -35.38 -3.03 -25.86
CA PRO A 210 -36.79 -2.94 -26.20
C PRO A 210 -37.21 -4.21 -26.95
N GLN A 211 -38.20 -4.90 -26.39
CA GLN A 211 -38.85 -6.02 -27.03
C GLN A 211 -39.39 -5.58 -28.39
N SER A 212 -39.05 -6.36 -29.41
CA SER A 212 -39.48 -6.16 -30.79
C SER A 212 -40.99 -6.36 -30.85
N THR A 213 -41.76 -5.27 -30.89
CA THR A 213 -43.19 -5.35 -31.18
C THR A 213 -43.36 -5.71 -32.65
N GLN A 214 -43.73 -6.97 -32.91
CA GLN A 214 -44.45 -7.35 -34.12
C GLN A 214 -45.80 -6.63 -34.11
N LEU A 215 -46.13 -5.91 -35.19
CA LEU A 215 -47.50 -5.68 -35.63
C LEU A 215 -47.49 -5.56 -37.16
N GLU A 216 -48.14 -6.57 -37.74
CA GLU A 216 -48.96 -6.63 -38.96
C GLU A 216 -48.72 -5.63 -40.10
#